data_AF-A0A2G0X797-F1
#
_entry.id   AF-A0A2G0X797-F1
#
_cell.length_a   1.000
_cell.length_b   1.000
_cell.length_c   1.000
_cell.angle_alpha   90.00
_cell.angle_beta   90.00
_cell.angle_gamma   90.00
#
_symmetry.space_group_name_H-M   'P 1'
#
loop_
_entity.id
_entity.type
_entity.pdbx_description
1 polymer ?
#
loop_
_entity_poly.entity_id
_entity_poly.type
_entity_poly.pdbx_seq_one_letter_code
_entity_poly.pdbx_strand_id
1 'polypeptide(L)' 'MTTNQYDSRTADKFVVRLPNGLRADIEAAASAADRSMNSVFVQAVRQYLDGQNRQSLLLDALTNAGAPLPPAVSSSL' A
#
# COMPACT_ATOMS: atom_id res chain seq x y z
N MET A 1 -21.59 -17.30 1.71
CA MET A 1 -20.69 -16.17 1.36
C MET A 1 -21.19 -14.94 2.09
N THR A 2 -20.64 -14.63 3.25
CA THR A 2 -20.99 -13.41 3.99
C THR A 2 -20.27 -12.25 3.35
N THR A 3 -21.01 -11.44 2.60
CA THR A 3 -20.55 -10.11 2.21
C THR A 3 -20.33 -9.34 3.51
N ASN A 4 -19.07 -9.15 3.88
CA ASN A 4 -18.68 -8.31 5.02
C ASN A 4 -19.04 -6.86 4.65
N GLN A 5 -20.33 -6.53 4.81
CA GLN A 5 -20.85 -5.18 4.68
C GLN A 5 -20.01 -4.31 5.60
N TYR A 6 -19.24 -3.42 5.00
CA TYR A 6 -18.39 -2.48 5.71
C TYR A 6 -19.31 -1.48 6.42
N ASP A 7 -19.76 -1.84 7.62
CA ASP A 7 -20.55 -0.95 8.45
C ASP A 7 -19.59 0.08 9.07
N SER A 8 -19.69 1.32 8.58
CA SER A 8 -18.89 2.44 9.09
C SER A 8 -19.14 2.70 10.58
N ARG A 9 -20.22 2.17 11.16
CA ARG A 9 -20.56 2.31 12.59
C ARG A 9 -19.76 1.36 13.48
N THR A 10 -19.30 0.23 12.95
CA THR A 10 -18.49 -0.77 13.68
C THR A 10 -17.01 -0.71 13.32
N ALA A 11 -16.62 0.11 12.34
CA ALA A 11 -15.22 0.30 11.95
C ALA A 11 -14.38 1.00 13.04
N ASP A 12 -13.13 0.55 13.17
CA ASP A 12 -12.12 1.19 14.01
C ASP A 12 -11.88 2.64 13.60
N LYS A 13 -11.77 3.51 14.60
CA LYS A 13 -11.59 4.96 14.41
C LYS A 13 -10.18 5.38 14.78
N PHE A 14 -9.55 6.10 13.88
CA PHE A 14 -8.23 6.69 14.08
C PHE A 14 -8.30 8.20 13.79
N VAL A 15 -7.98 9.03 14.78
CA VAL A 15 -8.05 10.50 14.65
C VAL A 15 -6.66 11.03 14.30
N VAL A 16 -6.53 11.69 13.15
CA VAL A 16 -5.27 12.25 12.64
C VAL A 16 -5.29 13.76 12.71
N ARG A 17 -4.19 14.36 13.19
CA ARG A 17 -3.96 15.80 13.07
C ARG A 17 -3.31 16.08 11.72
N LEU A 18 -4.00 16.82 10.86
CA LEU A 18 -3.49 17.20 9.54
C LEU A 18 -2.83 18.58 9.63
N PRO A 19 -1.74 18.82 8.88
CA PRO A 19 -1.19 20.16 8.70
C PRO A 19 -2.19 21.07 8.00
N ASN A 20 -1.95 22.38 8.08
CA ASN A 20 -2.81 23.37 7.46
C ASN A 20 -2.91 23.13 5.93
N GLY A 21 -4.08 23.35 5.35
CA GLY A 21 -4.37 23.14 3.93
C GLY A 21 -4.67 21.68 3.54
N LEU A 22 -4.00 20.69 4.13
CA LEU A 22 -4.08 19.30 3.64
C LEU A 22 -5.50 18.71 3.70
N ARG A 23 -6.32 19.11 4.68
CA ARG A 23 -7.72 18.69 4.75
C ARG A 23 -8.53 19.18 3.54
N ALA A 24 -8.30 20.43 3.12
CA ALA A 24 -8.99 21.03 1.98
C ALA A 24 -8.57 20.36 0.68
N ASP A 25 -7.30 19.99 0.53
CA ASP A 25 -6.81 19.24 -0.62
C ASP A 25 -7.49 17.86 -0.72
N ILE A 26 -7.64 17.15 0.41
CA ILE A 26 -8.35 15.87 0.47
C ILE A 26 -9.83 16.04 0.11
N GLU A 27 -10.47 17.13 0.58
CA GLU A 27 -11.86 17.44 0.26
C GLU A 27 -12.05 17.69 -1.24
N ALA A 28 -11.19 18.51 -1.85
CA ALA A 28 -11.22 18.77 -3.29
C ALA A 28 -11.04 17.48 -4.11
N ALA A 29 -10.10 16.61 -3.71
CA ALA A 29 -9.88 15.31 -4.35
C ALA A 29 -11.09 14.37 -4.20
N ALA A 30 -11.75 14.41 -3.04
CA ALA A 30 -12.95 13.62 -2.79
C ALA A 30 -14.13 14.08 -3.65
N SER A 31 -14.34 15.40 -3.76
CA SER A 31 -15.35 16.00 -4.63
C SER A 31 -15.11 15.68 -6.10
N ALA A 32 -13.87 15.80 -6.58
CA ALA A 32 -13.52 15.51 -7.98
C ALA A 32 -13.71 14.02 -8.36
N ALA A 33 -13.66 13.12 -7.37
CA ALA A 33 -13.80 11.68 -7.56
C ALA A 33 -15.20 11.14 -7.22
N ASP A 34 -16.16 11.99 -6.84
CA ASP A 34 -17.49 11.62 -6.33
C ASP A 34 -17.42 10.58 -5.19
N ARG A 35 -16.52 10.80 -4.23
CA ARG A 35 -16.28 9.88 -3.10
C ARG A 35 -16.20 10.60 -1.77
N SER A 36 -16.33 9.84 -0.68
CA SER A 36 -16.09 10.38 0.66
C SER A 36 -14.60 10.64 0.90
N MET A 37 -14.28 11.65 1.71
CA MET A 37 -12.90 11.90 2.16
C MET A 37 -12.27 10.66 2.82
N ASN A 38 -13.06 9.87 3.56
CA ASN A 38 -12.58 8.62 4.15
C ASN A 38 -12.15 7.61 3.08
N SER A 39 -12.92 7.47 2.00
CA SER A 39 -12.57 6.58 0.89
C SER A 39 -11.27 7.00 0.20
N VAL A 40 -11.05 8.30 0.00
CA VAL A 40 -9.80 8.85 -0.54
C VAL A 40 -8.64 8.55 0.39
N PHE A 41 -8.80 8.82 1.69
CA PHE A 41 -7.78 8.59 2.70
C PHE A 41 -7.38 7.12 2.79
N VAL A 42 -8.36 6.21 2.88
CA VAL A 42 -8.11 4.75 2.93
C VAL A 42 -7.39 4.28 1.66
N GLN A 43 -7.77 4.78 0.48
CA GLN A 43 -7.10 4.42 -0.76
C GLN A 43 -5.65 4.92 -0.80
N ALA A 44 -5.39 6.15 -0.38
CA ALA A 44 -4.03 6.69 -0.32
C ALA A 44 -3.14 5.88 0.63
N VAL A 45 -3.64 5.52 1.81
CA VAL A 45 -2.92 4.67 2.77
C VAL A 45 -2.63 3.28 2.20
N ARG A 46 -3.61 2.64 1.53
CA ARG A 46 -3.38 1.34 0.87
C ARG A 46 -2.30 1.44 -0.19
N GLN A 47 -2.37 2.44 -1.06
CA GLN A 47 -1.36 2.66 -2.11
C GLN A 47 0.03 2.88 -1.53
N TYR A 48 0.14 3.63 -0.43
CA TYR A 48 1.39 3.84 0.27
C TYR A 48 1.96 2.50 0.78
N LEU A 49 1.16 1.70 1.48
CA LEU A 49 1.58 0.40 2.02
C LEU A 49 1.93 -0.61 0.92
N ASP A 50 1.09 -0.71 -0.11
CA ASP A 50 1.29 -1.63 -1.24
C ASP A 50 2.52 -1.23 -2.07
N GLY A 51 2.76 0.07 -2.22
CA GLY A 51 3.94 0.61 -2.89
C GLY A 51 5.23 0.21 -2.18
N GLN A 52 5.26 0.31 -0.85
CA GLN A 52 6.41 -0.11 -0.04
C GLN A 52 6.67 -1.62 -0.19
N ASN A 53 5.61 -2.43 -0.16
CA ASN A 53 5.73 -3.88 -0.32
C ASN A 53 6.31 -4.25 -1.70
N ARG A 54 5.78 -3.64 -2.78
CA ARG A 54 6.30 -3.87 -4.14
C ARG A 54 7.76 -3.43 -4.29
N GLN A 55 8.16 -2.32 -3.67
CA GLN A 55 9.55 -1.88 -3.71
C GLN A 55 10.48 -2.88 -3.01
N SER A 56 10.09 -3.40 -1.85
CA SER A 56 10.84 -4.45 -1.15
C SER A 56 11.01 -5.70 -2.01
N LEU A 57 9.94 -6.19 -2.63
CA LEU A 57 10.00 -7.38 -3.49
C LEU A 57 10.92 -7.19 -4.69
N LEU A 58 10.95 -5.98 -5.28
CA LEU A 58 11.86 -5.67 -6.38
C LEU A 58 13.32 -5.63 -5.92
N LEU A 59 13.60 -5.03 -4.76
CA LEU A 59 14.94 -5.01 -4.15
C LEU A 59 15.43 -6.43 -3.84
N ASP A 60 14.57 -7.29 -3.31
CA ASP A 60 14.87 -8.69 -3.03
C ASP A 60 15.12 -9.48 -4.31
N ALA A 61 14.29 -9.29 -5.34
CA ALA A 61 14.46 -9.94 -6.63
C ALA A 61 15.78 -9.53 -7.31
N LEU A 62 16.15 -8.24 -7.24
CA LEU A 62 17.43 -7.75 -7.76
C LEU A 62 18.62 -8.31 -6.97
N THR A 63 18.51 -8.40 -5.65
CA THR A 63 19.54 -8.99 -4.79
C THR A 63 19.75 -10.47 -5.11
N ASN A 64 18.66 -11.22 -5.30
CA ASN A 64 18.70 -12.64 -5.68
C ASN A 64 19.22 -12.84 -7.11
N ALA A 65 18.88 -11.96 -8.05
CA ALA A 65 19.37 -12.02 -9.43
C ALA A 65 20.87 -11.65 -9.54
N GLY A 66 21.35 -10.78 -8.65
CA GLY A 66 22.76 -10.42 -8.54
C GLY A 66 23.61 -11.41 -7.73
N ALA A 67 22.99 -12.40 -7.08
CA ALA A 67 23.71 -13.44 -6.36
C ALA A 67 24.52 -14.29 -7.37
N PRO A 68 25.82 -14.55 -7.12
CA PRO A 68 26.60 -15.43 -7.97
C PRO A 68 25.92 -16.81 -8.03
N LEU A 69 25.70 -17.32 -9.23
CA LEU A 69 25.26 -18.71 -9.41
C LEU A 69 26.19 -19.62 -8.61
N PRO A 70 25.66 -20.58 -7.82
CA PRO A 70 26.50 -21.52 -7.10
C PRO A 70 27.44 -22.19 -8.11
N PRO A 71 28.74 -22.32 -7.81
CA PRO A 71 29.67 -22.95 -8.73
C PRO A 71 29.13 -24.33 -9.09
N ALA A 72 28.98 -24.59 -10.40
CA ALA A 72 28.51 -25.87 -10.90
C ALA A 72 29.36 -26.97 -10.25
N VAL A 73 28.72 -27.81 -9.43
CA VAL A 73 29.35 -28.96 -8.80
C VAL A 73 29.88 -29.85 -9.91
N SER A 74 31.19 -29.74 -10.17
CA SER A 74 31.88 -30.66 -11.06
C SER A 74 32.08 -31.95 -10.27
N SER A 75 31.07 -32.82 -10.29
CA SER A 75 31.21 -34.21 -9.87
C SER A 75 32.06 -34.94 -10.92
N SER A 76 33.37 -34.90 -10.73
CA SER A 76 34.33 -35.70 -11.48
C SER A 76 34.12 -37.19 -11.17
N LEU A 77 33.85 -37.96 -12.23
CA LEU A 77 33.87 -39.42 -12.31
C LEU A 77 35.30 -39.95 -12.21
#